data_AF-A0A7G6X627-F1
#
_entry.id   AF-A0A7G6X627-F1
#
_cell.length_a   1.000
_cell.length_b   1.000
_cell.length_c   1.000
_cell.angle_alpha   90.00
_cell.angle_beta   90.00
_cell.angle_gamma   90.00
#
_symmetry.space_group_name_H-M   'P 1'
#
loop_
_entity.id
_entity.type
_entity.pdbx_description
1 polymer ?
#
loop_
_entity_poly.entity_id
_entity_poly.type
_entity_poly.pdbx_seq_one_letter_code
_entity_poly.pdbx_strand_id
1 'polypeptide(L)'
;MSSVGATATVAARGCPDAAILLGALVRVDKRDPATSASRGHFRPDYTRFLDANGLRGARIGIPREVYFGYSSHADEIAEQAIEVIRKAGATVLDPADIPTAQQLEDTETSVVVQAYEIKQAFNAYLSQTPGDHPRSLSELIEFNRRHDDRELRYVRQDGLEAVQALNFTEAEYRAALATNHRLSRTEGIDAVLRRHTLDALVMPTGAPPGKIDLVNGDSYLGGSSTPAALAGYPAISVPAGFAFGLPVGITFMGTAWSEPVLLRLAYAYEQHSKARRAPTYRPCDIGF
;
A
#
# COMPACT_ATOMS: atom_id res chain seq x y z
N MET A 1 3.39 -19.47 -9.20
CA MET A 1 2.16 -18.66 -9.03
C MET A 1 2.59 -17.24 -8.70
N SER A 2 1.99 -16.24 -9.32
CA SER A 2 2.07 -14.85 -8.88
C SER A 2 1.22 -14.69 -7.63
N SER A 3 1.75 -14.10 -6.55
CA SER A 3 0.98 -13.83 -5.33
C SER A 3 0.10 -12.59 -5.52
N VAL A 4 -1.15 -12.67 -5.09
CA VAL A 4 -2.11 -11.57 -5.09
C VAL A 4 -1.67 -10.54 -4.04
N GLY A 5 -1.52 -9.29 -4.47
CA GLY A 5 -1.07 -8.18 -3.62
C GLY A 5 0.46 -7.99 -3.55
N ALA A 6 1.25 -8.95 -4.04
CA ALA A 6 2.70 -8.80 -4.14
C ALA A 6 3.08 -7.99 -5.39
N THR A 7 3.77 -6.86 -5.21
CA THR A 7 4.33 -6.04 -6.29
C THR A 7 5.60 -5.33 -5.83
N ALA A 8 6.51 -5.04 -6.75
CA ALA A 8 7.65 -4.18 -6.45
C ALA A 8 7.18 -2.72 -6.40
N THR A 9 7.43 -2.04 -5.27
CA THR A 9 7.08 -0.63 -5.08
C THR A 9 8.27 0.28 -5.39
N VAL A 10 8.00 1.44 -5.98
CA VAL A 10 8.99 2.50 -6.16
C VAL A 10 8.96 3.46 -4.96
N ALA A 11 10.11 3.72 -4.35
CA ALA A 11 10.27 4.72 -3.31
C ALA A 11 11.30 5.76 -3.72
N ALA A 12 10.94 7.05 -3.62
CA ALA A 12 11.81 8.16 -3.97
C ALA A 12 11.49 9.41 -3.14
N ARG A 13 12.33 10.45 -3.24
CA ARG A 13 12.11 11.72 -2.52
C ARG A 13 11.01 12.59 -3.13
N GLY A 14 10.59 12.29 -4.36
CA GLY A 14 9.49 13.00 -5.01
C GLY A 14 8.98 12.28 -6.25
N CYS A 15 7.87 12.78 -6.78
CA CYS A 15 7.18 12.17 -7.91
C CYS A 15 8.03 12.04 -9.19
N PRO A 16 8.93 12.99 -9.56
CA PRO A 16 9.77 12.84 -10.74
C PRO A 16 10.69 11.61 -10.71
N ASP A 17 11.41 11.44 -9.60
CA ASP A 17 12.30 10.29 -9.39
C ASP A 17 11.50 8.97 -9.39
N ALA A 18 10.31 8.98 -8.77
CA ALA A 18 9.43 7.82 -8.77
C ALA A 18 8.94 7.46 -10.18
N ALA A 19 8.58 8.45 -11.00
CA ALA A 19 8.14 8.23 -12.38
C ALA A 19 9.26 7.67 -13.27
N ILE A 20 10.50 8.15 -13.09
CA ILE A 20 11.68 7.62 -13.79
C ILE A 20 11.90 6.15 -13.44
N LEU A 21 11.92 5.83 -12.14
CA LEU A 21 12.12 4.46 -11.68
C LEU A 21 11.00 3.53 -12.13
N LEU A 22 9.74 3.98 -12.09
CA LEU A 22 8.62 3.18 -12.57
C LEU A 22 8.78 2.84 -14.06
N GLY A 23 9.12 3.82 -14.90
CA GLY A 23 9.37 3.60 -16.33
C GLY A 23 10.46 2.57 -16.61
N ALA A 24 11.50 2.52 -15.77
CA ALA A 24 12.59 1.54 -15.89
C ALA A 24 12.19 0.12 -15.45
N LEU A 25 11.23 -0.01 -14.52
CA LEU A 25 10.83 -1.30 -13.94
C LEU A 25 9.69 -1.97 -14.70
N VAL A 26 8.77 -1.19 -15.30
CA VAL A 26 7.57 -1.77 -15.94
C VAL A 26 7.92 -2.57 -17.18
N ARG A 27 7.51 -3.84 -17.20
CA ARG A 27 7.61 -4.71 -18.37
C ARG A 27 6.75 -5.96 -18.20
N VAL A 28 6.46 -6.61 -19.33
CA VAL A 28 5.99 -8.00 -19.32
C VAL A 28 7.19 -8.93 -19.12
N ASP A 29 7.16 -9.78 -18.10
CA ASP A 29 8.15 -10.82 -17.83
C ASP A 29 7.50 -12.20 -18.02
N LYS A 30 8.07 -13.04 -18.88
CA LYS A 30 7.57 -14.41 -19.13
C LYS A 30 7.64 -15.31 -17.88
N ARG A 31 8.49 -14.96 -16.91
CA ARG A 31 8.64 -15.69 -15.64
C ARG A 31 7.58 -15.29 -14.61
N ASP A 32 6.87 -14.17 -14.84
CA ASP A 32 5.77 -13.73 -14.00
C ASP A 32 4.49 -13.55 -14.83
N PRO A 33 3.60 -14.57 -14.83
CA PRO A 33 2.35 -14.52 -15.58
C PRO A 33 1.46 -13.30 -15.28
N ALA A 34 1.51 -12.74 -14.05
CA ALA A 34 0.70 -11.58 -13.69
C ALA A 34 1.01 -10.35 -14.55
N THR A 35 2.27 -10.20 -14.98
CA THR A 35 2.70 -9.08 -15.83
C THR A 35 2.03 -9.07 -17.20
N SER A 36 1.49 -10.20 -17.67
CA SER A 36 0.81 -10.28 -18.98
C SER A 36 -0.41 -9.37 -19.05
N ALA A 37 -1.12 -9.19 -17.93
CA ALA A 37 -2.28 -8.31 -17.83
C ALA A 37 -1.93 -6.83 -18.04
N SER A 38 -0.66 -6.44 -17.83
CA SER A 38 -0.20 -5.06 -18.04
C SER A 38 -0.02 -4.69 -19.52
N ARG A 39 -0.09 -5.65 -20.44
CA ARG A 39 0.17 -5.43 -21.87
C ARG A 39 -0.76 -4.36 -22.43
N GLY A 40 -0.19 -3.27 -22.94
CA GLY A 40 -0.93 -2.12 -23.48
C GLY A 40 -1.34 -1.08 -22.42
N HIS A 41 -1.23 -1.42 -21.14
CA HIS A 41 -1.58 -0.54 -20.02
C HIS A 41 -0.38 0.24 -19.48
N PHE A 42 0.81 -0.36 -19.41
CA PHE A 42 2.00 0.35 -18.93
C PHE A 42 2.54 1.37 -19.94
N ARG A 43 3.41 2.27 -19.47
CA ARG A 43 4.08 3.28 -20.28
C ARG A 43 5.60 3.18 -20.11
N PRO A 44 6.41 3.31 -21.17
CA PRO A 44 7.86 3.26 -21.05
C PRO A 44 8.44 4.52 -20.38
N ASP A 45 7.67 5.62 -20.39
CA ASP A 45 8.07 6.91 -19.84
C ASP A 45 6.87 7.52 -19.09
N TYR A 46 6.91 7.42 -17.78
CA TYR A 46 5.88 7.99 -16.89
C TYR A 46 6.13 9.46 -16.56
N THR A 47 7.31 10.02 -16.88
CA THR A 47 7.61 11.44 -16.60
C THR A 47 6.72 12.39 -17.39
N ARG A 48 6.15 11.92 -18.50
CA ARG A 48 5.18 12.64 -19.33
C ARG A 48 3.87 13.00 -18.62
N PHE A 49 3.57 12.33 -17.51
CA PHE A 49 2.36 12.59 -16.74
C PHE A 49 2.59 13.59 -15.59
N LEU A 50 3.81 14.10 -15.42
CA LEU A 50 4.14 15.10 -14.42
C LEU A 50 3.65 16.49 -14.89
N ASP A 51 2.42 16.83 -14.52
CA ASP A 51 1.82 18.13 -14.79
C ASP A 51 1.53 18.86 -13.47
N ALA A 52 2.15 20.03 -13.27
CA ALA A 52 1.95 20.85 -12.08
C ALA A 52 0.52 21.40 -11.96
N ASN A 53 -0.22 21.49 -13.07
CA ASN A 53 -1.64 21.87 -13.09
C ASN A 53 -2.58 20.65 -13.00
N GLY A 54 -2.04 19.46 -12.75
CA GLY A 54 -2.76 18.20 -12.80
C GLY A 54 -3.99 18.12 -11.90
N LEU A 55 -4.11 18.95 -10.87
CA LEU A 55 -5.31 19.01 -10.00
C LEU A 55 -6.45 19.86 -10.59
N ARG A 56 -6.20 20.73 -11.56
CA ARG A 56 -7.22 21.62 -12.13
C ARG A 56 -8.29 20.78 -12.84
N GLY A 57 -9.53 20.86 -12.35
CA GLY A 57 -10.66 20.11 -12.88
C GLY A 57 -10.68 18.62 -12.49
N ALA A 58 -9.71 18.16 -11.71
CA ALA A 58 -9.72 16.80 -11.17
C ALA A 58 -10.87 16.62 -10.16
N ARG A 59 -11.38 15.40 -10.03
CA ARG A 59 -12.46 15.04 -9.11
C ARG A 59 -11.93 14.04 -8.08
N ILE A 60 -11.84 14.46 -6.82
CA ILE A 60 -11.21 13.69 -5.74
C ILE A 60 -12.26 13.32 -4.70
N GLY A 61 -12.32 12.06 -4.29
CA GLY A 61 -13.19 11.59 -3.21
C GLY A 61 -12.44 11.42 -1.89
N ILE A 62 -13.09 11.74 -0.76
CA ILE A 62 -12.54 11.55 0.58
C ILE A 62 -13.36 10.48 1.34
N PRO A 63 -12.86 9.25 1.49
CA PRO A 63 -13.56 8.20 2.24
C PRO A 63 -13.32 8.38 3.74
N ARG A 64 -14.33 8.90 4.45
CA ARG A 64 -14.26 9.34 5.85
C ARG A 64 -14.43 8.22 6.85
N GLU A 65 -15.30 7.26 6.58
CA GLU A 65 -15.81 6.35 7.61
C GLU A 65 -14.72 5.45 8.24
N VAL A 66 -13.85 4.87 7.41
CA VAL A 66 -12.84 3.88 7.87
C VAL A 66 -11.42 4.43 7.88
N TYR A 67 -11.10 5.38 7.00
CA TYR A 67 -9.71 5.83 6.78
C TYR A 67 -9.37 7.16 7.45
N PHE A 68 -10.23 7.62 8.36
CA PHE A 68 -10.01 8.77 9.25
C PHE A 68 -10.45 8.41 10.68
N GLY A 69 -10.13 9.26 11.65
CA GLY A 69 -10.55 9.09 13.05
C GLY A 69 -9.64 8.20 13.90
N TYR A 70 -8.73 7.45 13.28
CA TYR A 70 -7.74 6.65 14.00
C TYR A 70 -6.58 7.48 14.59
N SER A 71 -6.37 8.71 14.10
CA SER A 71 -5.34 9.61 14.59
C SER A 71 -5.68 11.06 14.27
N SER A 72 -6.00 11.84 15.30
CA SER A 72 -6.31 13.27 15.15
C SER A 72 -5.19 14.04 14.45
N HIS A 73 -3.93 13.69 14.73
CA HIS A 73 -2.78 14.33 14.08
C HIS A 73 -2.67 13.99 12.60
N ALA A 74 -3.00 12.75 12.20
CA ALA A 74 -3.02 12.37 10.80
C ALA A 74 -4.18 13.07 10.06
N ASP A 75 -5.35 13.11 10.71
CA ASP A 75 -6.54 13.76 10.18
C ASP A 75 -6.32 15.26 9.97
N GLU A 76 -5.75 15.98 10.94
CA GLU A 76 -5.43 17.41 10.83
C GLU A 76 -4.50 17.71 9.64
N ILE A 77 -3.50 16.85 9.41
CA ILE A 77 -2.57 17.00 8.28
C ILE A 77 -3.26 16.65 6.96
N ALA A 78 -4.13 15.63 6.95
CA ALA A 78 -4.93 15.29 5.80
C ALA A 78 -5.90 16.43 5.42
N GLU A 79 -6.55 17.08 6.39
CA GLU A 79 -7.39 18.26 6.13
C GLU A 79 -6.61 19.39 5.45
N GLN A 80 -5.41 19.69 5.93
CA GLN A 80 -4.54 20.70 5.31
C GLN A 80 -4.19 20.32 3.87
N ALA A 81 -3.93 19.03 3.63
CA ALA A 81 -3.64 18.53 2.29
C ALA A 81 -4.86 18.62 1.35
N ILE A 82 -6.06 18.29 1.85
CA ILE A 82 -7.31 18.41 1.09
C ILE A 82 -7.57 19.88 0.72
N GLU A 83 -7.28 20.82 1.62
CA GLU A 83 -7.39 22.25 1.32
C GLU A 83 -6.42 22.70 0.22
N VAL A 84 -5.19 22.18 0.19
CA VAL A 84 -4.25 22.41 -0.93
C VAL A 84 -4.82 21.86 -2.23
N ILE A 85 -5.42 20.66 -2.21
CA ILE A 85 -6.05 20.02 -3.37
C ILE A 85 -7.21 20.88 -3.91
N ARG A 86 -8.09 21.38 -3.02
CA ARG A 86 -9.19 22.30 -3.39
C ARG A 86 -8.66 23.59 -4.03
N LYS A 87 -7.67 24.23 -3.40
CA LYS A 87 -7.07 25.48 -3.89
C LYS A 87 -6.33 25.33 -5.22
N ALA A 88 -5.79 24.15 -5.50
CA ALA A 88 -5.18 23.81 -6.78
C ALA A 88 -6.21 23.58 -7.92
N GLY A 89 -7.51 23.64 -7.61
CA GLY A 89 -8.60 23.61 -8.59
C GLY A 89 -9.26 22.26 -8.76
N ALA A 90 -9.06 21.31 -7.84
CA ALA A 90 -9.79 20.06 -7.84
C ALA A 90 -11.18 20.22 -7.20
N THR A 91 -12.18 19.52 -7.74
CA THR A 91 -13.46 19.33 -7.09
C THR A 91 -13.33 18.19 -6.08
N VAL A 92 -13.59 18.48 -4.81
CA VAL A 92 -13.51 17.47 -3.73
C VAL A 92 -14.92 17.05 -3.33
N LEU A 93 -15.20 15.75 -3.41
CA LEU A 93 -16.39 15.11 -2.87
C LEU A 93 -16.06 14.50 -1.50
N ASP A 94 -16.76 14.98 -0.48
CA ASP A 94 -16.48 14.65 0.92
C ASP A 94 -17.82 14.61 1.68
N PRO A 95 -18.31 13.43 2.11
CA PRO A 95 -17.65 12.12 2.03
C PRO A 95 -17.83 11.40 0.68
N ALA A 96 -16.90 10.50 0.37
CA ALA A 96 -16.93 9.55 -0.74
C ALA A 96 -16.45 8.17 -0.26
N ASP A 97 -17.21 7.56 0.65
CA ASP A 97 -16.84 6.31 1.30
C ASP A 97 -16.80 5.12 0.36
N ILE A 98 -15.85 4.21 0.59
CA ILE A 98 -15.80 2.91 -0.08
C ILE A 98 -16.84 2.01 0.60
N PRO A 99 -17.89 1.55 -0.09
CA PRO A 99 -19.03 0.87 0.55
C PRO A 99 -18.65 -0.39 1.35
N THR A 100 -17.59 -1.06 0.92
CA THR A 100 -17.09 -2.32 1.48
C THR A 100 -15.90 -2.13 2.42
N ALA A 101 -15.52 -0.90 2.76
CA ALA A 101 -14.31 -0.60 3.54
C ALA A 101 -14.21 -1.41 4.84
N GLN A 102 -15.27 -1.38 5.67
CA GLN A 102 -15.29 -2.10 6.93
C GLN A 102 -15.15 -3.61 6.72
N GLN A 103 -15.83 -4.16 5.70
CA GLN A 103 -15.75 -5.58 5.38
C GLN A 103 -14.34 -5.98 4.94
N LEU A 104 -13.61 -5.10 4.24
CA LEU A 104 -12.25 -5.36 3.80
C LEU A 104 -11.27 -5.45 4.98
N GLU A 105 -11.43 -4.60 5.99
CA GLU A 105 -10.63 -4.64 7.23
C GLU A 105 -10.91 -5.92 8.06
N ASP A 106 -12.14 -6.44 8.03
CA ASP A 106 -12.58 -7.58 8.85
C ASP A 106 -12.52 -8.95 8.14
N THR A 107 -11.63 -9.15 7.16
CA THR A 107 -11.72 -10.33 6.28
C THR A 107 -10.93 -11.57 6.71
N GLU A 108 -11.65 -12.62 7.17
CA GLU A 108 -11.16 -14.01 7.23
C GLU A 108 -10.62 -14.50 5.86
N THR A 109 -11.22 -14.04 4.76
CA THR A 109 -10.80 -14.39 3.40
C THR A 109 -9.38 -13.93 3.07
N SER A 110 -8.92 -12.82 3.66
CA SER A 110 -7.55 -12.36 3.49
C SER A 110 -6.54 -13.28 4.18
N VAL A 111 -6.89 -13.90 5.31
CA VAL A 111 -6.05 -14.92 5.94
C VAL A 111 -5.96 -16.17 5.07
N VAL A 112 -7.08 -16.62 4.50
CA VAL A 112 -7.11 -17.77 3.57
C VAL A 112 -6.20 -17.52 2.37
N VAL A 113 -6.35 -16.37 1.71
CA VAL A 113 -5.55 -16.01 0.53
C VAL A 113 -4.06 -15.94 0.88
N GLN A 114 -3.69 -15.18 1.91
CA GLN A 114 -2.29 -14.98 2.29
C GLN A 114 -1.64 -16.29 2.73
N ALA A 115 -2.27 -17.08 3.61
CA ALA A 115 -1.69 -18.33 4.08
C ALA A 115 -1.50 -19.34 2.95
N TYR A 116 -2.49 -19.46 2.05
CA TYR A 116 -2.40 -20.36 0.89
C TYR A 116 -1.27 -19.97 -0.05
N GLU A 117 -1.11 -18.68 -0.34
CA GLU A 117 -0.09 -18.17 -1.25
C GLU A 117 1.31 -18.13 -0.64
N ILE A 118 1.48 -17.61 0.58
CA ILE A 118 2.78 -17.48 1.25
C ILE A 118 3.44 -18.85 1.33
N LYS A 119 2.72 -19.88 1.79
CA LYS A 119 3.27 -21.23 1.94
C LYS A 119 3.80 -21.79 0.63
N GLN A 120 3.05 -21.63 -0.46
CA GLN A 120 3.46 -22.10 -1.78
C GLN A 120 4.59 -21.26 -2.37
N ALA A 121 4.49 -19.92 -2.27
CA ALA A 121 5.48 -19.00 -2.79
C ALA A 121 6.83 -19.15 -2.09
N PHE A 122 6.85 -19.25 -0.76
CA PHE A 122 8.08 -19.48 0.01
C PHE A 122 8.72 -20.82 -0.36
N ASN A 123 7.96 -21.91 -0.36
CA ASN A 123 8.51 -23.22 -0.71
C ASN A 123 9.05 -23.26 -2.15
N ALA A 124 8.33 -22.65 -3.10
CA ALA A 124 8.79 -22.56 -4.49
C ALA A 124 10.04 -21.69 -4.63
N TYR A 125 10.10 -20.56 -3.94
CA TYR A 125 11.24 -19.64 -3.99
C TYR A 125 12.48 -20.24 -3.31
N LEU A 126 12.36 -20.72 -2.08
CA LEU A 126 13.47 -21.27 -1.29
C LEU A 126 14.05 -22.54 -1.91
N SER A 127 13.22 -23.40 -2.48
CA SER A 127 13.72 -24.61 -3.16
C SER A 127 14.58 -24.30 -4.40
N GLN A 128 14.30 -23.20 -5.09
CA GLN A 128 15.01 -22.78 -6.31
C GLN A 128 16.15 -21.79 -6.06
N THR A 129 16.23 -21.20 -4.86
CA THR A 129 17.26 -20.21 -4.53
C THR A 129 18.63 -20.90 -4.40
N PRO A 130 19.70 -20.40 -5.04
CA PRO A 130 21.04 -21.00 -4.87
C PRO A 130 21.66 -20.66 -3.51
N GLY A 131 22.53 -21.55 -3.01
CA GLY A 131 23.32 -21.31 -1.78
C GLY A 131 22.99 -22.27 -0.64
N ASP A 132 23.58 -22.02 0.52
CA ASP A 132 23.34 -22.79 1.74
C ASP A 132 22.34 -22.04 2.64
N HIS A 133 21.08 -22.47 2.58
CA HIS A 133 19.95 -21.88 3.30
C HIS A 133 18.78 -22.87 3.37
N PRO A 134 17.78 -22.63 4.25
CA PRO A 134 16.55 -23.41 4.27
C PRO A 134 15.87 -23.51 2.90
N ARG A 135 15.37 -24.71 2.56
CA ARG A 135 14.72 -25.01 1.27
C ARG A 135 13.20 -24.94 1.30
N SER A 136 12.63 -24.73 2.49
CA SER A 136 11.19 -24.71 2.72
C SER A 136 10.84 -23.79 3.90
N LEU A 137 9.57 -23.41 4.01
CA LEU A 137 9.04 -22.69 5.16
C LEU A 137 9.25 -23.49 6.46
N SER A 138 9.08 -24.81 6.42
CA SER A 138 9.35 -25.68 7.58
C SER A 138 10.81 -25.66 8.01
N GLU A 139 11.75 -25.72 7.05
CA GLU A 139 13.17 -25.65 7.37
C GLU A 139 13.57 -24.26 7.87
N LEU A 140 12.93 -23.20 7.38
CA LEU A 140 13.17 -21.83 7.86
C LEU A 140 12.72 -21.69 9.32
N ILE A 141 11.55 -22.22 9.66
CA ILE A 141 11.04 -22.22 11.03
C ILE A 141 12.00 -22.95 11.97
N GLU A 142 12.48 -24.12 11.54
CA GLU A 142 13.44 -24.91 12.31
C GLU A 142 14.81 -24.25 12.42
N PHE A 143 15.28 -23.60 11.35
CA PHE A 143 16.50 -22.80 11.38
C PHE A 143 16.41 -21.70 12.44
N ASN A 144 15.30 -20.96 12.48
CA ASN A 144 15.08 -19.91 13.48
C ASN A 144 15.09 -20.47 14.90
N ARG A 145 14.50 -21.65 15.14
CA ARG A 145 14.52 -22.31 16.46
C ARG A 145 15.91 -22.70 16.93
N ARG A 146 16.79 -23.11 16.00
CA ARG A 146 18.18 -23.47 16.34
C ARG A 146 19.08 -22.26 16.59
N HIS A 147 18.62 -21.07 16.24
CA HIS A 147 19.33 -19.80 16.38
C HIS A 147 18.44 -18.77 17.08
N ASP A 148 17.69 -19.20 18.10
CA ASP A 148 16.65 -18.42 18.76
C ASP A 148 17.20 -17.18 19.48
N ASP A 149 18.42 -17.28 20.00
CA ASP A 149 19.20 -16.18 20.58
C ASP A 149 19.42 -15.00 19.63
N ARG A 150 19.39 -15.26 18.32
CA ARG A 150 19.52 -14.26 17.26
C ARG A 150 18.21 -13.98 16.53
N GLU A 151 17.60 -15.02 15.95
CA GLU A 151 16.46 -14.88 15.05
C GLU A 151 15.14 -14.62 15.79
N LEU A 152 15.02 -15.07 17.04
CA LEU A 152 13.78 -14.98 17.83
C LEU A 152 13.93 -14.10 19.08
N ARG A 153 15.01 -13.30 19.15
CA ARG A 153 15.38 -12.52 20.34
C ARG A 153 14.33 -11.48 20.75
N TYR A 154 13.72 -10.81 19.77
CA TYR A 154 12.79 -9.71 20.00
C TYR A 154 11.41 -9.97 19.43
N VAL A 155 11.33 -10.67 18.29
CA VAL A 155 10.08 -10.99 17.60
C VAL A 155 10.01 -12.50 17.43
N ARG A 156 8.89 -13.09 17.83
CA ARG A 156 8.64 -14.52 17.65
C ARG A 156 8.24 -14.81 16.21
N GLN A 157 8.20 -16.10 15.85
CA GLN A 157 7.82 -16.54 14.51
C GLN A 157 6.40 -17.12 14.43
N ASP A 158 5.52 -16.73 15.35
CA ASP A 158 4.16 -17.26 15.48
C ASP A 158 3.37 -17.17 14.16
N GLY A 159 3.59 -16.10 13.38
CA GLY A 159 2.98 -15.93 12.05
C GLY A 159 3.44 -16.96 11.01
N LEU A 160 4.74 -17.29 10.97
CA LEU A 160 5.27 -18.34 10.09
C LEU A 160 4.73 -19.71 10.50
N GLU A 161 4.67 -19.97 11.81
CA GLU A 161 4.13 -21.22 12.36
C GLU A 161 2.63 -21.36 12.08
N ALA A 162 1.85 -20.28 12.21
CA ALA A 162 0.43 -20.25 11.86
C ALA A 162 0.21 -20.54 10.37
N VAL A 163 0.94 -19.87 9.47
CA VAL A 163 0.85 -20.14 8.02
C VAL A 163 1.26 -21.57 7.69
N GLN A 164 2.29 -22.10 8.35
CA GLN A 164 2.73 -23.48 8.15
C GLN A 164 1.67 -24.50 8.63
N ALA A 165 0.96 -24.20 9.72
CA ALA A 165 -0.07 -25.06 10.29
C ALA A 165 -1.38 -25.04 9.47
N LEU A 166 -1.74 -23.89 8.89
CA LEU A 166 -2.92 -23.74 8.05
C LEU A 166 -2.77 -24.49 6.72
N ASN A 167 -3.86 -25.12 6.29
CA ASN A 167 -3.97 -25.79 5.01
C ASN A 167 -5.36 -25.50 4.42
N PHE A 168 -5.38 -24.83 3.27
CA PHE A 168 -6.59 -24.55 2.52
C PHE A 168 -6.53 -25.28 1.18
N THR A 169 -7.69 -25.71 0.70
CA THR A 169 -7.85 -26.26 -0.64
C THR A 169 -7.79 -25.16 -1.69
N GLU A 170 -7.49 -25.52 -2.94
CA GLU A 170 -7.52 -24.57 -4.05
C GLU A 170 -8.93 -23.96 -4.25
N ALA A 171 -9.99 -24.72 -3.95
CA ALA A 171 -11.36 -24.24 -4.04
C ALA A 171 -11.66 -23.13 -3.01
N GLU A 172 -11.26 -23.34 -1.74
CA GLU A 172 -11.39 -22.33 -0.68
C GLU A 172 -10.60 -21.07 -1.01
N TYR A 173 -9.35 -21.24 -1.48
CA TYR A 173 -8.51 -20.14 -1.93
C TYR A 173 -9.18 -19.34 -3.06
N ARG A 174 -9.67 -20.01 -4.11
CA ARG A 174 -10.32 -19.34 -5.26
C ARG A 174 -11.59 -18.60 -4.83
N ALA A 175 -12.38 -19.17 -3.92
CA ALA A 175 -13.57 -18.52 -3.38
C ALA A 175 -13.22 -17.28 -2.54
N ALA A 176 -12.23 -17.39 -1.65
CA ALA A 176 -11.73 -16.27 -0.85
C ALA A 176 -11.17 -15.15 -1.73
N LEU A 177 -10.37 -15.50 -2.74
CA LEU A 177 -9.81 -14.55 -3.69
C LEU A 177 -10.89 -13.83 -4.51
N ALA A 178 -11.91 -14.56 -4.98
CA ALA A 178 -13.03 -13.96 -5.70
C ALA A 178 -13.78 -12.95 -4.82
N THR A 179 -13.99 -13.27 -3.54
CA THR A 179 -14.59 -12.35 -2.56
C THR A 179 -13.71 -11.11 -2.35
N ASN A 180 -12.41 -11.29 -2.10
CA ASN A 180 -11.48 -10.16 -1.93
C ASN A 180 -11.51 -9.23 -3.14
N HIS A 181 -11.44 -9.76 -4.36
CA HIS A 181 -11.50 -8.95 -5.58
C HIS A 181 -12.86 -8.28 -5.78
N ARG A 182 -13.97 -8.98 -5.54
CA ARG A 182 -15.31 -8.40 -5.67
C ARG A 182 -15.50 -7.20 -4.72
N LEU A 183 -15.14 -7.38 -3.45
CA LEU A 183 -15.27 -6.35 -2.41
C LEU A 183 -14.30 -5.18 -2.62
N SER A 184 -13.06 -5.42 -3.04
CA SER A 184 -12.07 -4.35 -3.20
C SER A 184 -12.17 -3.62 -4.54
N ARG A 185 -12.59 -4.31 -5.62
CA ARG A 185 -12.69 -3.76 -6.98
C ARG A 185 -14.11 -3.29 -7.28
N THR A 186 -14.94 -4.20 -7.79
CA THR A 186 -16.22 -3.88 -8.43
C THR A 186 -17.22 -3.23 -7.49
N GLU A 187 -17.26 -3.68 -6.23
CA GLU A 187 -18.14 -3.15 -5.17
C GLU A 187 -17.44 -2.14 -4.26
N GLY A 188 -16.11 -2.08 -4.31
CA GLY A 188 -15.28 -1.19 -3.50
C GLY A 188 -14.83 0.03 -4.28
N ILE A 189 -13.53 0.10 -4.59
CA ILE A 189 -12.88 1.27 -5.19
C ILE A 189 -13.60 1.70 -6.47
N ASP A 190 -13.90 0.77 -7.38
CA ASP A 190 -14.48 1.14 -8.66
C ASP A 190 -15.94 1.61 -8.53
N ALA A 191 -16.67 1.11 -7.53
CA ALA A 191 -18.05 1.51 -7.30
C ALA A 191 -18.13 3.00 -6.97
N VAL A 192 -17.31 3.47 -6.02
CA VAL A 192 -17.30 4.88 -5.62
C VAL A 192 -16.71 5.77 -6.71
N LEU A 193 -15.62 5.36 -7.37
CA LEU A 193 -15.01 6.13 -8.45
C LEU A 193 -16.00 6.33 -9.62
N ARG A 194 -16.69 5.28 -10.06
CA ARG A 194 -17.68 5.39 -11.16
C ARG A 194 -18.92 6.17 -10.75
N ARG A 195 -19.51 5.87 -9.59
CA ARG A 195 -20.75 6.50 -9.12
C ARG A 195 -20.65 8.03 -9.08
N HIS A 196 -19.48 8.53 -8.71
CA HIS A 196 -19.23 9.96 -8.54
C HIS A 196 -18.30 10.55 -9.61
N THR A 197 -17.91 9.76 -10.60
CA THR A 197 -16.98 10.17 -11.68
C THR A 197 -15.70 10.78 -11.10
N LEU A 198 -15.05 10.07 -10.18
CA LEU A 198 -13.83 10.52 -9.51
C LEU A 198 -12.60 10.00 -10.24
N ASP A 199 -11.53 10.80 -10.23
CA ASP A 199 -10.21 10.41 -10.73
C ASP A 199 -9.43 9.58 -9.70
N ALA A 200 -9.60 9.88 -8.41
CA ALA A 200 -8.92 9.21 -7.31
C ALA A 200 -9.64 9.41 -5.97
N LEU A 201 -9.31 8.56 -5.00
CA LEU A 201 -9.61 8.76 -3.59
C LEU A 201 -8.38 9.29 -2.86
N VAL A 202 -8.57 10.17 -1.88
CA VAL A 202 -7.49 10.73 -1.05
C VAL A 202 -7.82 10.58 0.43
N MET A 203 -6.84 10.10 1.19
CA MET A 203 -6.96 9.81 2.62
C MET A 203 -5.57 9.76 3.26
N PRO A 204 -5.43 9.96 4.59
CA PRO A 204 -4.13 9.85 5.25
C PRO A 204 -3.54 8.46 5.05
N THR A 205 -2.22 8.40 4.82
CA THR A 205 -1.52 7.13 4.59
C THR A 205 -1.51 6.25 5.84
N GLY A 206 -1.33 6.88 7.00
CA GLY A 206 -1.32 6.24 8.31
C GLY A 206 -1.01 7.27 9.40
N ALA A 207 -1.02 6.82 10.65
CA ALA A 207 -0.66 7.66 11.79
C ALA A 207 0.83 8.07 11.77
N PRO A 208 1.22 9.13 12.50
CA PRO A 208 2.64 9.42 12.74
C PRO A 208 3.36 8.18 13.29
N PRO A 209 4.63 7.94 12.90
CA PRO A 209 5.38 6.78 13.34
C PRO A 209 5.44 6.67 14.87
N GLY A 210 5.19 5.46 15.37
CA GLY A 210 5.34 5.12 16.78
C GLY A 210 6.80 4.95 17.20
N LYS A 211 7.01 4.77 18.51
CA LYS A 211 8.32 4.38 19.04
C LYS A 211 8.57 2.90 18.75
N ILE A 212 9.84 2.54 18.62
CA ILE A 212 10.24 1.13 18.58
C ILE A 212 10.00 0.55 19.98
N ASP A 213 9.07 -0.41 20.08
CA ASP A 213 8.79 -1.16 21.29
C ASP A 213 9.15 -2.63 21.06
N LEU A 214 10.26 -3.06 21.64
CA LEU A 214 10.76 -4.44 21.52
C LEU A 214 9.98 -5.45 22.39
N VAL A 215 9.07 -4.99 23.24
CA VAL A 215 8.27 -5.84 24.13
C VAL A 215 6.90 -6.07 23.52
N ASN A 216 6.21 -5.01 23.11
CA ASN A 216 4.83 -5.09 22.63
C ASN A 216 4.70 -5.03 21.10
N GLY A 217 5.77 -4.68 20.39
CA GLY A 217 5.77 -4.53 18.94
C GLY A 217 5.13 -3.24 18.45
N ASP A 218 4.73 -3.22 17.18
CA ASP A 218 4.20 -2.03 16.52
C ASP A 218 2.82 -1.64 17.03
N SER A 219 2.60 -0.34 17.23
CA SER A 219 1.27 0.22 17.49
C SER A 219 0.63 0.67 16.18
N TYR A 220 -0.28 -0.15 15.64
CA TYR A 220 -1.07 0.19 14.46
C TYR A 220 -2.36 0.90 14.88
N LEU A 221 -2.52 2.16 14.46
CA LEU A 221 -3.74 2.92 14.70
C LEU A 221 -4.69 2.84 13.51
N GLY A 222 -4.16 2.83 12.29
CA GLY A 222 -4.94 2.80 11.06
C GLY A 222 -4.09 3.21 9.85
N GLY A 223 -4.64 2.99 8.66
CA GLY A 223 -3.96 3.22 7.40
C GLY A 223 -4.88 2.98 6.21
N SER A 224 -4.42 3.30 5.01
CA SER A 224 -5.26 3.34 3.80
C SER A 224 -4.86 2.36 2.70
N SER A 225 -3.96 1.43 2.97
CA SER A 225 -3.42 0.52 1.95
C SER A 225 -4.35 -0.64 1.59
N THR A 226 -5.17 -1.12 2.52
CA THR A 226 -5.91 -2.38 2.41
C THR A 226 -6.72 -2.51 1.11
N PRO A 227 -7.53 -1.51 0.69
CA PRO A 227 -8.36 -1.67 -0.50
C PRO A 227 -7.53 -1.84 -1.77
N ALA A 228 -6.50 -1.01 -1.94
CA ALA A 228 -5.64 -1.05 -3.12
C ALA A 228 -4.81 -2.33 -3.16
N ALA A 229 -4.30 -2.78 -2.00
CA ALA A 229 -3.54 -4.01 -1.87
C ALA A 229 -4.38 -5.24 -2.26
N LEU A 230 -5.59 -5.37 -1.73
CA LEU A 230 -6.51 -6.47 -2.05
C LEU A 230 -7.05 -6.41 -3.49
N ALA A 231 -7.21 -5.20 -4.04
CA ALA A 231 -7.60 -5.01 -5.42
C ALA A 231 -6.44 -5.29 -6.40
N GLY A 232 -5.19 -5.18 -5.97
CA GLY A 232 -4.04 -5.08 -6.87
C GLY A 232 -4.09 -3.80 -7.72
N TYR A 233 -4.59 -2.71 -7.13
CA TYR A 233 -4.75 -1.41 -7.77
C TYR A 233 -3.62 -0.46 -7.34
N PRO A 234 -3.30 0.56 -8.15
CA PRO A 234 -2.24 1.50 -7.82
C PRO A 234 -2.68 2.46 -6.71
N ALA A 235 -1.73 2.73 -5.81
CA ALA A 235 -1.81 3.78 -4.82
C ALA A 235 -0.45 4.48 -4.73
N ILE A 236 -0.44 5.79 -4.51
CA ILE A 236 0.77 6.59 -4.34
C ILE A 236 0.65 7.42 -3.06
N SER A 237 1.60 7.24 -2.14
CA SER A 237 1.72 8.09 -0.96
C SER A 237 2.69 9.24 -1.22
N VAL A 238 2.31 10.45 -0.86
CA VAL A 238 3.13 11.65 -0.93
C VAL A 238 3.19 12.36 0.43
N PRO A 239 4.33 12.95 0.81
CA PRO A 239 4.44 13.70 2.07
C PRO A 239 3.41 14.82 2.14
N ALA A 240 2.74 14.94 3.27
CA ALA A 240 1.66 15.92 3.49
C ALA A 240 1.95 16.90 4.61
N GLY A 241 2.66 16.47 5.66
CA GLY A 241 2.99 17.32 6.80
C GLY A 241 3.75 16.58 7.88
N PHE A 242 3.78 17.19 9.07
CA PHE A 242 4.48 16.64 10.22
C PHE A 242 3.69 16.83 11.51
N ALA A 243 3.55 15.76 12.29
CA ALA A 243 3.05 15.81 13.66
C ALA A 243 4.25 15.79 14.62
N PHE A 244 4.52 16.88 15.33
CA PHE A 244 5.69 17.02 16.21
C PHE A 244 7.04 16.66 15.56
N GLY A 245 7.17 16.90 14.25
CA GLY A 245 8.36 16.56 13.47
C GLY A 245 8.39 15.15 12.90
N LEU A 246 7.36 14.34 13.14
CA LEU A 246 7.18 13.02 12.54
C LEU A 246 6.36 13.13 11.24
N PRO A 247 6.82 12.55 10.12
CA PRO A 247 6.17 12.74 8.83
C PRO A 247 4.82 12.03 8.77
N VAL A 248 3.85 12.68 8.13
CA VAL A 248 2.57 12.10 7.73
C VAL A 248 2.37 12.34 6.24
N GLY A 249 1.88 11.33 5.53
CA GLY A 249 1.58 11.38 4.11
C GLY A 249 0.07 11.31 3.83
N ILE A 250 -0.30 11.64 2.61
CA ILE A 250 -1.61 11.30 2.04
C ILE A 250 -1.43 10.32 0.89
N THR A 251 -2.36 9.38 0.77
CA THR A 251 -2.41 8.39 -0.30
C THR A 251 -3.42 8.84 -1.35
N PHE A 252 -3.00 8.89 -2.61
CA PHE A 252 -3.92 8.90 -3.75
C PHE A 252 -4.12 7.46 -4.22
N MET A 253 -5.38 7.01 -4.29
CA MET A 253 -5.76 5.66 -4.70
C MET A 253 -6.63 5.71 -5.94
N GLY A 254 -6.37 4.84 -6.92
CA GLY A 254 -7.10 4.79 -8.17
C GLY A 254 -7.54 3.38 -8.57
N THR A 255 -8.16 3.27 -9.75
CA THR A 255 -8.51 1.98 -10.37
C THR A 255 -7.30 1.32 -11.04
N ALA A 256 -7.44 0.08 -11.51
CA ALA A 256 -6.39 -0.62 -12.25
C ALA A 256 -5.77 0.25 -13.35
N TRP A 257 -4.44 0.21 -13.45
CA TRP A 257 -3.67 0.88 -14.52
C TRP A 257 -3.78 2.41 -14.55
N SER A 258 -4.21 3.02 -13.45
CA SER A 258 -4.36 4.47 -13.33
C SER A 258 -3.09 5.18 -12.85
N GLU A 259 -1.91 4.53 -12.88
CA GLU A 259 -0.64 5.16 -12.49
C GLU A 259 -0.39 6.50 -13.21
N PRO A 260 -0.71 6.68 -14.52
CA PRO A 260 -0.60 7.98 -15.17
C PRO A 260 -1.46 9.08 -14.52
N VAL A 261 -2.68 8.73 -14.11
CA VAL A 261 -3.60 9.66 -13.43
C VAL A 261 -3.07 9.98 -12.04
N LEU A 262 -2.68 8.96 -11.27
CA LEU A 262 -2.17 9.15 -9.92
C LEU A 262 -0.88 9.96 -9.88
N LEU A 263 0.06 9.73 -10.81
CA LEU A 263 1.28 10.54 -10.92
C LEU A 263 0.98 12.00 -11.25
N ARG A 264 0.03 12.27 -12.16
CA ARG A 264 -0.42 13.63 -12.47
C ARG A 264 -0.98 14.35 -11.23
N LEU A 265 -1.87 13.69 -10.50
CA LEU A 265 -2.51 14.27 -9.31
C LEU A 265 -1.52 14.47 -8.16
N ALA A 266 -0.72 13.44 -7.88
CA ALA A 266 0.26 13.45 -6.80
C ALA A 266 1.39 14.48 -7.06
N TYR A 267 1.87 14.58 -8.30
CA TYR A 267 2.87 15.58 -8.67
C TYR A 267 2.33 17.00 -8.54
N ALA A 268 1.13 17.27 -9.05
CA ALA A 268 0.49 18.57 -8.86
C ALA A 268 0.35 18.93 -7.37
N TYR A 269 -0.12 17.99 -6.54
CA TYR A 269 -0.16 18.18 -5.09
C TYR A 269 1.22 18.49 -4.51
N GLU A 270 2.24 17.70 -4.85
CA GLU A 270 3.62 17.89 -4.39
C GLU A 270 4.15 19.30 -4.74
N GLN A 271 3.87 19.79 -5.95
CA GLN A 271 4.30 21.12 -6.39
C GLN A 271 3.60 22.25 -5.65
N HIS A 272 2.32 22.06 -5.28
CA HIS A 272 1.55 23.03 -4.52
C HIS A 272 1.85 23.00 -3.01
N SER A 273 2.09 21.82 -2.43
CA SER A 273 2.30 21.66 -0.99
C SER A 273 3.75 21.89 -0.58
N LYS A 274 4.72 21.38 -1.37
CA LYS A 274 6.15 21.29 -1.04
C LYS A 274 6.38 20.79 0.39
N ALA A 275 5.53 19.86 0.85
CA ALA A 275 5.45 19.49 2.26
C ALA A 275 6.68 18.72 2.76
N ARG A 276 7.40 18.01 1.88
CA ARG A 276 8.58 17.22 2.27
C ARG A 276 9.67 18.12 2.86
N ARG A 277 10.20 17.72 4.01
CA ARG A 277 11.41 18.28 4.61
C ARG A 277 12.47 17.20 4.74
N ALA A 278 13.74 17.56 4.56
CA ALA A 278 14.83 16.62 4.84
C ALA A 278 14.86 16.33 6.35
N PRO A 279 15.10 15.08 6.77
CA PRO A 279 15.26 14.78 8.18
C PRO A 279 16.48 15.53 8.74
N THR A 280 16.39 15.93 10.00
CA THR A 280 17.52 16.44 10.77
C THR A 280 17.92 15.40 11.80
N TYR A 281 19.21 15.30 12.09
CA TYR A 281 19.71 14.41 13.13
C TYR A 281 19.60 15.11 14.48
N ARG A 282 18.95 14.47 15.44
CA ARG A 282 18.94 14.91 16.83
C ARG A 282 20.02 14.14 17.61
N PRO A 283 20.64 14.76 18.64
CA PRO A 283 21.46 14.02 19.60
C PRO A 283 20.64 12.86 20.19
N CYS A 284 21.31 11.72 20.43
CA CYS A 284 20.66 10.45 20.84
C CYS A 284 19.92 10.53 22.19
N ASP A 285 20.15 11.60 22.95
CA ASP A 285 19.71 11.74 24.35
C ASP A 285 18.29 12.33 24.51
N ILE A 286 17.60 12.65 23.40
CA ILE A 286 16.23 13.17 23.46
C ILE A 286 15.26 12.01 23.24
N GLY A 287 14.97 11.28 24.31
CA GLY A 287 13.82 10.40 24.38
C GLY A 287 12.55 11.21 24.16
N PHE A 288 11.89 11.02 23.03
CA PHE A 288 10.47 11.34 22.91
C PHE A 288 9.66 10.28 23.64
#